data_AF-A0A662G184-F1
#
_entry.id   AF-A0A662G184-F1
#
_cell.length_a   1.000
_cell.length_b   1.000
_cell.length_c   1.000
_cell.angle_alpha   90.00
_cell.angle_beta   90.00
_cell.angle_gamma   90.00
#
_symmetry.space_group_name_H-M   'P 1'
#
loop_
_entity.id
_entity.type
_entity.pdbx_description
1 polymer ?
#
loop_
_entity_poly.entity_id
_entity_poly.type
_entity_poly.pdbx_seq_one_letter_code
_entity_poly.pdbx_strand_id
1 'polypeptide(L)' 'GIAKIKGLVIFVPDTNVGDQVRIRITRVGRRFAVAEKV' A
#
# COMPACT_ATOMS: atom_id res chain seq x y z
N GLY A 1 3.81 0.81 -6.49
CA GLY A 1 4.33 1.84 -5.60
C GLY A 1 4.44 1.39 -4.15
N ILE A 2 5.16 2.17 -3.35
CA ILE A 2 5.30 1.97 -1.90
C ILE A 2 4.57 3.11 -1.20
N ALA A 3 3.60 2.78 -0.36
CA ALA A 3 2.93 3.73 0.51
C ALA A 3 3.42 3.58 1.95
N LYS A 4 3.47 4.68 2.70
CA LYS A 4 3.80 4.65 4.13
C LYS A 4 2.69 5.35 4.90
N ILE A 5 2.01 4.59 5.75
CA ILE A 5 0.90 5.10 6.57
C ILE A 5 1.22 4.80 8.02
N LYS A 6 1.32 5.84 8.86
CA LYS A 6 1.58 5.72 10.32
C LYS A 6 2.78 4.82 10.66
N GLY A 7 3.84 4.83 9.84
CA GLY A 7 5.04 4.02 10.04
C GLY A 7 4.95 2.59 9.48
N LEU A 8 3.78 2.13 9.02
CA LEU A 8 3.63 0.87 8.33
C LEU A 8 3.90 1.05 6.84
N VAL A 9 4.81 0.23 6.31
CA VAL A 9 5.10 0.19 4.87
C VAL A 9 4.07 -0.70 4.20
N ILE A 10 3.42 -0.18 3.16
CA ILE A 10 2.38 -0.87 2.40
C ILE A 10 2.83 -0.96 0.95
N PHE A 11 2.92 -2.18 0.45
CA PHE A 11 3.22 -2.45 -0.95
C PHE A 11 1.92 -2.47 -1.74
N VAL A 12 1.85 -1.64 -2.79
CA VAL A 12 0.69 -1.54 -3.68
C VAL A 12 1.18 -1.71 -5.13
N PRO A 13 0.84 -2.80 -5.83
CA PRO A 13 1.17 -2.95 -7.24
C PRO A 13 0.42 -1.90 -8.09
N ASP A 14 0.90 -1.64 -9.30
CA ASP A 14 0.23 -0.78 -10.30
C ASP A 14 -0.09 0.66 -9.85
N THR A 15 0.79 1.23 -9.03
CA THR A 15 0.71 2.63 -8.56
C THR A 15 2.02 3.38 -8.76
N ASN A 16 1.90 4.66 -9.13
CA ASN A 16 3.00 5.58 -9.34
C ASN A 16 3.12 6.61 -8.21
N VAL A 17 4.26 7.29 -8.15
CA VAL A 17 4.49 8.38 -7.19
C VAL A 17 3.61 9.56 -7.55
N GLY A 18 2.81 10.04 -6.59
CA GLY A 18 1.87 11.15 -6.78
C GLY A 18 0.41 10.73 -6.99
N ASP A 19 0.14 9.43 -7.19
CA ASP A 19 -1.22 8.92 -7.37
C ASP A 19 -2.04 9.02 -6.07
N GLN A 20 -3.23 9.60 -6.15
CA GLN A 20 -4.26 9.51 -5.11
C GLN A 20 -5.29 8.45 -5.50
N VAL A 21 -5.09 7.23 -5.00
CA VAL A 21 -5.97 6.10 -5.28
C VAL A 21 -6.50 5.49 -3.99
N ARG A 22 -7.68 4.87 -4.06
CA ARG A 22 -8.17 4.04 -2.97
C ARG A 22 -7.52 2.67 -3.07
N ILE A 23 -7.04 2.17 -1.94
CA ILE A 23 -6.39 0.86 -1.85
C ILE A 23 -7.13 0.00 -0.83
N ARG A 24 -7.19 -1.30 -1.09
CA ARG A 24 -7.72 -2.30 -0.15
C ARG A 24 -6.57 -3.15 0.36
N ILE A 25 -6.41 -3.22 1.67
CA ILE A 25 -5.40 -4.08 2.29
C ILE A 25 -5.85 -5.54 2.15
N THR A 26 -5.02 -6.36 1.50
CA THR A 26 -5.28 -7.79 1.28
C THR A 26 -4.55 -8.66 2.30
N ARG A 27 -3.38 -8.22 2.77
CA ARG A 27 -2.58 -8.96 3.74
C ARG A 27 -1.78 -8.03 4.65
N VAL A 28 -1.81 -8.29 5.96
CA VAL A 28 -0.97 -7.58 6.95
C VAL A 28 0.08 -8.53 7.49
N GLY A 29 1.35 -8.15 7.39
CA GLY A 29 2.50 -8.84 7.96
C GLY A 29 3.08 -8.10 9.17
N ARG A 30 4.12 -8.67 9.79
CA ARG A 30 4.74 -8.09 11.00
C ARG A 30 5.42 -6.73 10.77
N ARG A 31 5.95 -6.47 9.57
CA ARG A 31 6.72 -5.25 9.23
C ARG A 31 6.17 -4.48 8.04
N PHE A 32 5.27 -5.08 7.28
CA PHE A 32 4.68 -4.49 6.09
C PHE A 32 3.28 -5.05 5.84
N ALA A 33 2.48 -4.34 5.06
CA ALA A 33 1.23 -4.82 4.49
C ALA A 33 1.30 -4.86 2.96
N VAL A 34 0.45 -5.68 2.36
CA VAL A 34 0.21 -5.70 0.92
C VAL A 34 -1.22 -5.26 0.70
N ALA A 35 -1.41 -4.39 -0.28
CA ALA A 35 -2.71 -3.88 -0.67
C ALA A 35 -2.84 -3.89 -2.19
N GLU A 36 -4.07 -3.90 -2.68
CA GLU A 36 -4.41 -3.80 -4.09
C GLU A 36 -5.14 -2.48 -4.36
N LYS A 37 -5.03 -1.97 -5.59
CA LYS A 37 -5.77 -0.78 -6.03
C LYS A 37 -7.24 -1.14 -6.24
N VAL A 38 -8.14 -0.27 -5.78
CA VAL A 38 -9.59 -0.31 -6.06
C VAL A 38 -9.93 0.70 -7.14
#